data_AF-A0A1I7L404-F1
#
_entry.id   AF-A0A1I7L404-F1
#
_cell.length_a   1.000
_cell.length_b   1.000
_cell.length_c   1.000
_cell.angle_alpha   90.00
_cell.angle_beta   90.00
_cell.angle_gamma   90.00
#
_symmetry.space_group_name_H-M   'P 1'
#
loop_
_entity.id
_entity.type
_entity.pdbx_description
1 polymer ?
#
loop_
_entity_poly.entity_id
_entity_poly.type
_entity_poly.pdbx_seq_one_letter_code
_entity_poly.pdbx_strand_id
1 'polypeptide(L)'
;MLDDSSLTPQTSAVGVPAGPAPLIDPFQRAISYLRISVTDRCDLRCAYCMSEHMQFLPKRDLLTLEELDRLCGVFIARGVRKLRITGGEPLVRRDIMHLFRRLSRHLDSGALEELTLTTNGTQLTRYADELASLGVRRINVSLDTLDPDKFREITRRGDLAVLLDGIAAARAAGMKVKINAVALRDVNADEIPDMIAWAHGLGMDMTLIEVMPLGEIEADRTDQFLPLSVARQRLETRYTLTPLPDRTGGPARYVRVEETGGKLGFITPLTHNFCESCNRVRLTCTGQLYMCLGQEDSADLRAVLRASQDDAVLAAAVVEAITRKPKGHDFVIERQRPAAVPRHMSVTGG
;
A
#
# COMPACT_ATOMS: atom_id res chain seq x y z
N MET A 1 -57.45 -20.93 -42.38
CA MET A 1 -57.30 -20.24 -41.10
C MET A 1 -56.55 -21.16 -40.15
N LEU A 2 -55.22 -21.13 -40.23
CA LEU A 2 -54.31 -21.69 -39.23
C LEU A 2 -53.14 -20.72 -39.22
N ASP A 3 -53.22 -19.71 -38.34
CA ASP A 3 -52.16 -18.73 -38.12
C ASP A 3 -51.09 -19.37 -37.23
N ASP A 4 -49.89 -19.46 -37.77
CA ASP A 4 -48.69 -19.98 -37.12
C ASP A 4 -48.05 -18.85 -36.30
N SER A 5 -48.20 -18.94 -34.98
CA SER A 5 -47.71 -18.00 -33.99
C SER A 5 -46.19 -18.06 -33.89
N SER A 6 -45.50 -17.11 -34.51
CA SER A 6 -44.07 -16.89 -34.36
C SER A 6 -43.75 -16.19 -33.03
N LEU A 7 -43.46 -17.00 -32.01
CA LEU A 7 -42.87 -16.56 -30.75
C LEU A 7 -41.41 -16.15 -30.98
N THR A 8 -41.14 -14.84 -31.01
CA THR A 8 -39.79 -14.29 -30.87
C THR A 8 -39.42 -14.22 -29.38
N PRO A 9 -38.25 -14.74 -28.95
CA PRO A 9 -37.82 -14.58 -27.57
C PRO A 9 -37.26 -13.17 -27.38
N GLN A 10 -38.02 -12.33 -26.66
CA GLN A 10 -37.51 -11.07 -26.13
C GLN A 10 -36.48 -11.36 -25.05
N THR A 11 -35.20 -11.21 -25.37
CA THR A 11 -34.13 -11.15 -24.38
C THR A 11 -34.22 -9.82 -23.64
N SER A 12 -34.89 -9.85 -22.49
CA SER A 12 -34.87 -8.76 -21.52
C SER A 12 -33.44 -8.59 -21.00
N ALA A 13 -32.71 -7.62 -21.53
CA ALA A 13 -31.46 -7.16 -20.97
C ALA A 13 -31.74 -6.62 -19.56
N VAL A 14 -31.35 -7.38 -18.54
CA VAL A 14 -31.34 -6.92 -17.16
C VAL A 14 -30.37 -5.75 -17.08
N GLY A 15 -30.91 -4.53 -17.01
CA GLY A 15 -30.15 -3.31 -16.85
C GLY A 15 -29.41 -3.32 -15.51
N VAL A 16 -28.11 -3.61 -15.56
CA VAL A 16 -27.21 -3.24 -14.46
C VAL A 16 -27.24 -1.72 -14.37
N PRO A 17 -27.48 -1.11 -13.19
CA PRO A 17 -27.51 0.33 -13.06
C PRO A 17 -26.18 0.91 -13.56
N ALA A 18 -26.25 1.85 -14.49
CA ALA A 18 -25.11 2.48 -15.13
C ALA A 18 -24.39 3.41 -14.13
N GLY A 19 -23.58 2.81 -13.26
CA GLY A 19 -22.53 3.54 -12.56
C GLY A 19 -21.48 4.07 -13.56
N PRO A 20 -20.67 5.06 -13.17
CA PRO A 20 -19.57 5.54 -14.00
C PRO A 20 -18.67 4.38 -14.44
N ALA A 21 -18.23 4.39 -15.70
CA ALA A 21 -17.37 3.35 -16.24
C ALA A 21 -16.11 3.15 -15.37
N PRO A 22 -15.71 1.89 -15.10
CA PRO A 22 -14.56 1.59 -14.26
C PRO A 22 -13.26 2.12 -14.88
N LEU A 23 -12.27 2.44 -14.03
CA LEU A 23 -10.92 2.79 -14.48
C LEU A 23 -10.22 1.54 -15.04
N ILE A 24 -10.15 1.44 -16.37
CA ILE A 24 -9.44 0.37 -17.08
C ILE A 24 -8.24 0.99 -17.81
N ASP A 25 -7.08 0.35 -17.70
CA ASP A 25 -5.87 0.80 -18.39
C ASP A 25 -5.70 0.17 -19.79
N PRO A 26 -4.70 0.60 -20.58
CA PRO A 26 -4.49 0.08 -21.94
C PRO A 26 -4.23 -1.43 -22.02
N PHE A 27 -3.88 -2.07 -20.91
CA PHE A 27 -3.58 -3.49 -20.80
C PHE A 27 -4.75 -4.28 -20.19
N GLN A 28 -5.95 -3.69 -20.16
CA GLN A 28 -7.18 -4.30 -19.64
C GLN A 28 -7.12 -4.65 -18.15
N ARG A 29 -6.30 -3.93 -17.37
CA ARG A 29 -6.26 -4.06 -15.92
C ARG A 29 -7.23 -3.08 -15.29
N ALA A 30 -8.15 -3.60 -14.47
CA ALA A 30 -9.04 -2.76 -13.68
C ALA A 30 -8.30 -2.13 -12.49
N ILE A 31 -8.33 -0.80 -12.39
CA ILE A 31 -7.72 -0.04 -11.31
C ILE A 31 -8.71 0.08 -10.15
N SER A 32 -8.64 -0.89 -9.25
CA SER A 32 -9.53 -1.00 -8.09
C SER A 32 -8.90 -0.57 -6.77
N TYR A 33 -7.62 -0.17 -6.78
CA TYR A 33 -6.85 0.12 -5.58
C TYR A 33 -6.05 1.43 -5.67
N LEU A 34 -6.42 2.40 -4.85
CA LEU A 34 -5.66 3.66 -4.70
C LEU A 34 -4.83 3.65 -3.41
N ARG A 35 -3.53 3.96 -3.54
CA ARG A 35 -2.64 4.21 -2.40
C ARG A 35 -2.38 5.71 -2.28
N ILE A 36 -2.53 6.26 -1.08
CA ILE A 36 -2.57 7.70 -0.84
C ILE A 36 -1.51 8.04 0.19
N SER A 37 -0.47 8.75 -0.24
CA SER A 37 0.46 9.41 0.66
C SER A 37 -0.21 10.68 1.21
N VAL A 38 -0.46 10.73 2.52
CA VAL A 38 -1.08 11.90 3.14
C VAL A 38 -0.05 12.90 3.66
N THR A 39 1.20 12.50 3.82
CA THR A 39 2.26 13.42 4.25
C THR A 39 3.61 12.89 3.80
N ASP A 40 4.58 13.78 3.66
CA ASP A 40 5.99 13.46 3.48
C ASP A 40 6.75 13.30 4.81
N ARG A 41 6.12 13.65 5.94
CA ARG A 41 6.71 13.62 7.28
C ARG A 41 6.61 12.25 7.91
N CYS A 42 7.64 11.89 8.67
CA CYS A 42 7.69 10.68 9.48
C CYS A 42 8.36 11.01 10.83
N ASP A 43 8.00 10.33 11.89
CA ASP A 43 8.69 10.37 13.18
C ASP A 43 9.93 9.44 13.22
N LEU A 44 10.06 8.51 12.27
CA LEU A 44 11.25 7.67 12.06
C LEU A 44 12.10 8.13 10.87
N ARG A 45 13.34 7.63 10.77
CA ARG A 45 14.30 7.93 9.67
C ARG A 45 14.94 6.65 9.14
N CYS A 46 14.11 5.69 8.74
CA CYS A 46 14.58 4.38 8.31
C CYS A 46 15.62 4.47 7.19
N ALA A 47 16.79 3.86 7.38
CA ALA A 47 17.95 4.00 6.50
C ALA A 47 17.67 3.60 5.03
N TYR A 48 16.77 2.64 4.81
CA TYR A 48 16.36 2.18 3.47
C TYR A 48 15.25 3.02 2.82
N CYS A 49 14.64 3.96 3.55
CA CYS A 49 13.43 4.69 3.12
C CYS A 49 13.70 6.19 2.92
N MET A 50 14.39 6.82 3.87
CA MET A 50 14.55 8.27 3.94
C MET A 50 15.99 8.63 4.31
N SER A 51 16.52 9.69 3.68
CA SER A 51 17.79 10.29 4.13
C SER A 51 17.66 10.78 5.57
N GLU A 52 18.78 10.77 6.30
CA GLU A 52 18.81 11.28 7.67
C GLU A 52 18.42 12.77 7.74
N HIS A 53 18.88 13.55 6.75
CA HIS A 53 18.67 14.99 6.63
C HIS A 53 17.60 15.33 5.59
N MET A 54 16.36 14.91 5.86
CA MET A 54 15.23 15.19 4.97
C MET A 54 14.77 16.65 5.06
N GLN A 55 14.62 17.31 3.92
CA GLN A 55 13.88 18.58 3.81
C GLN A 55 12.41 18.30 3.49
N PHE A 56 11.52 18.63 4.43
CA PHE A 56 10.09 18.44 4.25
C PHE A 56 9.46 19.59 3.46
N LEU A 57 8.43 19.24 2.69
CA LEU A 57 7.64 20.16 1.90
C LEU A 57 6.92 21.19 2.79
N PRO A 58 6.81 22.46 2.34
CA PRO A 58 5.97 23.45 3.00
C PRO A 58 4.53 22.95 3.11
N LYS A 59 3.87 23.21 4.25
CA LYS A 59 2.48 22.74 4.49
C LYS A 59 1.49 23.18 3.42
N ARG A 60 1.69 24.37 2.83
CA ARG A 60 0.85 24.94 1.76
C ARG A 60 0.87 24.12 0.47
N ASP A 61 1.91 23.29 0.29
CA ASP A 61 2.10 22.47 -0.91
C ASP A 61 1.47 21.08 -0.79
N LEU A 62 1.01 20.72 0.41
CA LEU A 62 0.25 19.51 0.64
C LEU A 62 -1.22 19.73 0.26
N LEU A 63 -1.88 18.68 -0.22
CA LEU A 63 -3.33 18.65 -0.32
C LEU A 63 -3.95 18.74 1.08
N THR A 64 -5.02 19.54 1.24
CA THR A 64 -5.81 19.55 2.47
C THR A 64 -6.52 18.21 2.69
N LEU A 65 -7.09 18.00 3.89
CA LEU A 65 -7.82 16.75 4.16
C LEU A 65 -9.13 16.68 3.37
N GLU A 66 -9.75 17.82 3.12
CA GLU A 66 -10.95 17.99 2.29
C GLU A 66 -10.64 17.75 0.81
N GLU A 67 -9.51 18.25 0.33
CA GLU A 67 -8.99 17.99 -1.01
C GLU A 67 -8.74 16.49 -1.23
N LEU A 68 -8.11 15.82 -0.25
CA LEU A 68 -7.91 14.37 -0.29
C LEU A 68 -9.23 13.61 -0.27
N ASP A 69 -10.18 14.00 0.57
CA ASP A 69 -11.51 13.37 0.65
C ASP A 69 -12.25 13.45 -0.69
N ARG A 70 -12.29 14.64 -1.31
CA ARG A 70 -12.92 14.86 -2.61
C ARG A 70 -12.29 13.99 -3.69
N LEU A 71 -10.95 14.00 -3.76
CA LEU A 71 -10.23 13.20 -4.74
C LEU A 71 -10.45 11.70 -4.53
N CYS A 72 -10.44 11.21 -3.29
CA CYS A 72 -10.80 9.82 -2.99
C CYS A 72 -12.23 9.48 -3.45
N GLY A 73 -13.18 10.38 -3.22
CA GLY A 73 -14.56 10.23 -3.69
C GLY A 73 -14.66 10.04 -5.20
N VAL A 74 -13.91 10.81 -5.99
CA VAL A 74 -13.86 10.65 -7.46
C VAL A 74 -13.31 9.29 -7.88
N PHE A 75 -12.24 8.80 -7.24
CA PHE A 75 -11.72 7.45 -7.52
C PHE A 75 -12.73 6.35 -7.16
N ILE A 76 -13.40 6.47 -6.00
CA ILE A 76 -14.41 5.50 -5.55
C ILE A 76 -15.59 5.47 -6.52
N ALA A 77 -16.08 6.64 -6.94
CA ALA A 77 -17.14 6.76 -7.95
C ALA A 77 -16.77 6.12 -9.30
N ARG A 78 -15.46 6.01 -9.61
CA ARG A 78 -14.92 5.37 -10.81
C ARG A 78 -14.49 3.91 -10.60
N GLY A 79 -14.91 3.29 -9.50
CA GLY A 79 -14.75 1.84 -9.27
C GLY A 79 -13.56 1.44 -8.41
N VAL A 80 -12.84 2.38 -7.80
CA VAL A 80 -11.87 2.04 -6.74
C VAL A 80 -12.62 1.52 -5.52
N ARG A 81 -12.30 0.30 -5.10
CA ARG A 81 -12.92 -0.38 -3.95
C ARG A 81 -12.02 -0.46 -2.73
N LYS A 82 -10.73 -0.16 -2.90
CA LYS A 82 -9.74 -0.23 -1.81
C LYS A 82 -8.94 1.06 -1.74
N LEU A 83 -8.88 1.63 -0.55
CA LEU A 83 -7.99 2.75 -0.23
C LEU A 83 -6.93 2.30 0.77
N ARG A 84 -5.69 2.68 0.53
CA ARG A 84 -4.61 2.53 1.51
C ARG A 84 -4.01 3.88 1.84
N ILE A 85 -4.17 4.28 3.09
CA ILE A 85 -3.58 5.48 3.66
C ILE A 85 -2.15 5.17 4.09
N THR A 86 -1.21 5.99 3.64
CA THR A 86 0.23 5.89 3.84
C THR A 86 0.86 7.30 3.76
N GLY A 87 2.17 7.42 3.60
CA GLY A 87 2.90 8.68 3.51
C GLY A 87 4.38 8.44 3.79
N GLY A 88 4.98 9.37 4.53
CA GLY A 88 5.88 9.00 5.62
C GLY A 88 5.08 8.23 6.67
N GLU A 89 4.84 8.82 7.84
CA GLU A 89 3.93 8.23 8.85
C GLU A 89 2.57 8.95 8.82
N PRO A 90 1.47 8.29 8.40
CA PRO A 90 0.16 8.93 8.33
C PRO A 90 -0.30 9.55 9.63
N LEU A 91 -0.04 8.87 10.75
CA LEU A 91 -0.57 9.25 12.06
C LEU A 91 0.16 10.46 12.68
N VAL A 92 1.26 10.92 12.09
CA VAL A 92 1.88 12.22 12.46
C VAL A 92 1.24 13.41 11.75
N ARG A 93 0.42 13.18 10.71
CA ARG A 93 -0.30 14.27 10.05
C ARG A 93 -1.36 14.82 11.00
N ARG A 94 -1.25 16.11 11.30
CA ARG A 94 -2.22 16.82 12.14
C ARG A 94 -3.64 16.62 11.59
N ASP A 95 -4.57 16.33 12.50
CA ASP A 95 -6.00 16.15 12.25
C ASP A 95 -6.33 15.00 11.28
N ILE A 96 -5.42 14.05 11.05
CA ILE A 96 -5.62 12.94 10.09
C ILE A 96 -6.90 12.14 10.33
N MET A 97 -7.35 12.00 11.58
CA MET A 97 -8.59 11.30 11.91
C MET A 97 -9.83 11.96 11.29
N HIS A 98 -9.78 13.25 10.95
CA HIS A 98 -10.83 13.90 10.17
C HIS A 98 -11.00 13.26 8.79
N LEU A 99 -9.90 12.90 8.11
CA LEU A 99 -9.97 12.21 6.82
C LEU A 99 -10.54 10.80 6.98
N PHE A 100 -10.13 10.05 7.99
CA PHE A 100 -10.71 8.72 8.26
C PHE A 100 -12.22 8.79 8.53
N ARG A 101 -12.67 9.74 9.36
CA ARG A 101 -14.09 9.99 9.63
C ARG A 101 -14.89 10.32 8.38
N ARG A 102 -14.29 11.08 7.46
CA ARG A 102 -14.94 11.35 6.18
C ARG A 102 -14.99 10.07 5.36
N LEU A 103 -13.86 9.42 5.13
CA LEU A 103 -13.79 8.25 4.25
C LEU A 103 -14.61 7.05 4.74
N SER A 104 -14.86 6.92 6.05
CA SER A 104 -15.69 5.83 6.60
C SER A 104 -17.11 5.80 6.03
N ARG A 105 -17.67 6.96 5.62
CA ARG A 105 -18.98 7.01 4.95
C ARG A 105 -19.06 6.14 3.69
N HIS A 106 -17.92 5.91 3.03
CA HIS A 106 -17.84 5.06 1.84
C HIS A 106 -17.81 3.57 2.21
N LEU A 107 -17.33 3.22 3.41
CA LEU A 107 -17.49 1.87 3.96
C LEU A 107 -18.96 1.62 4.32
N ASP A 108 -19.58 2.58 5.01
CA ASP A 108 -20.98 2.47 5.46
C ASP A 108 -21.96 2.32 4.28
N SER A 109 -21.70 3.02 3.17
CA SER A 109 -22.50 2.91 1.95
C SER A 109 -22.19 1.67 1.10
N GLY A 110 -21.13 0.92 1.42
CA GLY A 110 -20.63 -0.21 0.63
C GLY A 110 -19.93 0.18 -0.68
N ALA A 111 -19.72 1.47 -0.94
CA ALA A 111 -18.97 1.95 -2.09
C ALA A 111 -17.47 1.57 -2.00
N LEU A 112 -16.94 1.54 -0.78
CA LEU A 112 -15.60 1.09 -0.46
C LEU A 112 -15.67 -0.25 0.27
N GLU A 113 -14.90 -1.23 -0.18
CA GLU A 113 -14.77 -2.53 0.48
C GLU A 113 -13.75 -2.48 1.61
N GLU A 114 -12.68 -1.68 1.43
CA GLU A 114 -11.58 -1.65 2.38
C GLU A 114 -10.91 -0.28 2.48
N LEU A 115 -10.77 0.19 3.73
CA LEU A 115 -9.90 1.30 4.12
C LEU A 115 -8.78 0.73 5.01
N THR A 116 -7.55 0.73 4.51
CA THR A 116 -6.38 0.18 5.21
C THR A 116 -5.39 1.29 5.57
N LEU A 117 -4.76 1.17 6.74
CA LEU A 117 -3.61 1.99 7.13
C LEU A 117 -2.30 1.20 6.95
N THR A 118 -1.27 1.80 6.34
CA THR A 118 0.14 1.40 6.53
C THR A 118 0.79 2.38 7.50
N THR A 119 1.37 1.88 8.59
CA THR A 119 1.99 2.70 9.64
C THR A 119 3.25 2.02 10.17
N ASN A 120 4.16 2.79 10.76
CA ASN A 120 5.26 2.27 11.57
C ASN A 120 4.81 1.85 12.99
N GLY A 121 3.57 2.15 13.38
CA GLY A 121 2.96 1.70 14.62
C GLY A 121 3.18 2.59 15.84
N THR A 122 4.08 3.58 15.80
CA THR A 122 4.45 4.39 16.98
C THR A 122 3.30 5.20 17.58
N GLN A 123 2.30 5.54 16.76
CA GLN A 123 1.14 6.33 17.16
C GLN A 123 -0.12 5.48 17.40
N LEU A 124 -0.05 4.15 17.25
CA LEU A 124 -1.25 3.30 17.29
C LEU A 124 -1.91 3.28 18.66
N THR A 125 -1.17 3.35 19.76
CA THR A 125 -1.73 3.44 21.12
C THR A 125 -2.72 4.59 21.28
N ARG A 126 -2.51 5.69 20.54
CA ARG A 126 -3.38 6.87 20.55
C ARG A 126 -4.61 6.74 19.65
N TYR A 127 -4.50 6.05 18.52
CA TYR A 127 -5.50 6.11 17.45
C TYR A 127 -6.21 4.78 17.15
N ALA A 128 -5.77 3.66 17.72
CA ALA A 128 -6.29 2.33 17.40
C ALA A 128 -7.81 2.22 17.57
N ASP A 129 -8.35 2.68 18.70
CA ASP A 129 -9.78 2.59 19.00
C ASP A 129 -10.62 3.41 18.01
N GLU A 130 -10.23 4.65 17.72
CA GLU A 130 -10.94 5.51 16.76
C GLU A 130 -10.82 4.95 15.33
N LEU A 131 -9.67 4.41 14.92
CA LEU A 131 -9.52 3.75 13.62
C LEU A 131 -10.50 2.56 13.49
N ALA A 132 -10.56 1.70 14.52
CA ALA A 132 -11.44 0.55 14.54
C ALA A 132 -12.94 0.94 14.54
N SER A 133 -13.30 1.99 15.30
CA SER A 133 -14.69 2.50 15.34
C SER A 133 -15.13 3.07 13.99
N LEU A 134 -14.18 3.53 13.16
CA LEU A 134 -14.43 4.05 11.81
C LEU A 134 -14.40 2.99 10.71
N GLY A 135 -14.37 1.71 11.08
CA GLY A 135 -14.46 0.61 10.11
C GLY A 135 -13.11 0.15 9.56
N VAL A 136 -11.98 0.68 10.03
CA VAL A 136 -10.65 0.12 9.68
C VAL A 136 -10.54 -1.26 10.32
N ARG A 137 -10.65 -2.32 9.53
CA ARG A 137 -10.60 -3.72 10.02
C ARG A 137 -9.21 -4.34 9.96
N ARG A 138 -8.31 -3.78 9.15
CA ARG A 138 -6.96 -4.29 8.95
C ARG A 138 -5.97 -3.15 8.82
N ILE A 139 -4.80 -3.34 9.41
CA ILE A 139 -3.65 -2.46 9.25
C ILE A 139 -2.41 -3.25 8.85
N ASN A 140 -1.48 -2.56 8.21
CA ASN A 140 -0.14 -3.04 7.95
C ASN A 140 0.84 -2.27 8.82
N VAL A 141 1.57 -2.98 9.66
CA VAL A 141 2.62 -2.40 10.52
C VAL A 141 3.98 -2.77 9.96
N SER A 142 4.82 -1.77 9.70
CA SER A 142 6.21 -1.95 9.28
C SER A 142 7.08 -2.29 10.50
N LEU A 143 7.69 -3.47 10.50
CA LEU A 143 8.61 -3.93 11.54
C LEU A 143 9.65 -4.85 10.92
N ASP A 144 10.92 -4.45 10.99
CA ASP A 144 12.01 -5.14 10.28
C ASP A 144 12.90 -5.99 11.19
N THR A 145 12.73 -5.95 12.52
CA THR A 145 13.53 -6.72 13.49
C THR A 145 12.81 -6.76 14.83
N LEU A 146 13.07 -7.79 15.63
CA LEU A 146 12.62 -7.89 17.03
C LEU A 146 13.72 -7.52 18.03
N ASP A 147 14.91 -7.19 17.54
CA ASP A 147 16.02 -6.72 18.35
C ASP A 147 15.92 -5.19 18.55
N PRO A 148 15.87 -4.70 19.81
CA PRO A 148 15.74 -3.27 20.09
C PRO A 148 16.90 -2.41 19.54
N ASP A 149 18.12 -2.93 19.51
CA ASP A 149 19.31 -2.19 19.07
C ASP A 149 19.36 -2.11 17.55
N LYS A 150 19.10 -3.22 16.85
CA LYS A 150 18.92 -3.19 15.39
C LYS A 150 17.73 -2.34 14.98
N PHE A 151 16.63 -2.35 15.76
CA PHE A 151 15.48 -1.49 15.48
C PHE A 151 15.87 -0.01 15.53
N ARG A 152 16.65 0.39 16.55
CA ARG A 152 17.20 1.75 16.66
C ARG A 152 18.15 2.06 15.52
N GLU A 153 19.02 1.12 15.13
CA GLU A 153 19.94 1.30 14.00
C GLU A 153 19.18 1.55 12.69
N ILE A 154 18.23 0.66 12.36
CA ILE A 154 17.42 0.76 11.14
C ILE A 154 16.64 2.06 11.11
N THR A 155 15.91 2.37 12.18
CA THR A 155 14.94 3.48 12.23
C THR A 155 15.56 4.82 12.64
N ARG A 156 16.80 4.80 13.15
CA ARG A 156 17.60 5.87 13.79
C ARG A 156 16.99 6.52 15.04
N ARG A 157 15.66 6.56 15.15
CA ARG A 157 14.92 7.31 16.20
C ARG A 157 13.82 6.50 16.87
N GLY A 158 13.61 5.26 16.47
CA GLY A 158 12.50 4.44 16.94
C GLY A 158 12.78 3.76 18.27
N ASP A 159 11.70 3.46 18.99
CA ASP A 159 11.69 2.58 20.14
C ASP A 159 10.79 1.38 19.83
N LEU A 160 11.36 0.17 19.89
CA LEU A 160 10.65 -1.07 19.61
C LEU A 160 9.50 -1.29 20.61
N ALA A 161 9.67 -0.91 21.88
CA ALA A 161 8.64 -1.09 22.90
C ALA A 161 7.37 -0.29 22.55
N VAL A 162 7.53 0.96 22.11
CA VAL A 162 6.41 1.83 21.69
C VAL A 162 5.66 1.23 20.50
N LEU A 163 6.39 0.65 19.54
CA LEU A 163 5.78 -0.03 18.39
C LEU A 163 4.99 -1.27 18.83
N LEU A 164 5.57 -2.10 19.70
CA LEU A 164 4.93 -3.32 20.21
C LEU A 164 3.66 -2.99 21.02
N ASP A 165 3.69 -1.93 21.83
CA ASP A 165 2.50 -1.41 22.53
C ASP A 165 1.43 -0.94 21.53
N GLY A 166 1.85 -0.30 20.43
CA GLY A 166 0.98 0.09 19.33
C GLY A 166 0.30 -1.12 18.64
N ILE A 167 1.06 -2.19 18.39
CA ILE A 167 0.52 -3.45 17.86
C ILE A 167 -0.49 -4.05 18.85
N ALA A 168 -0.17 -4.07 20.14
CA ALA A 168 -1.06 -4.59 21.17
C ALA A 168 -2.38 -3.79 21.22
N ALA A 169 -2.31 -2.46 21.18
CA ALA A 169 -3.49 -1.59 21.14
C ALA A 169 -4.36 -1.84 19.89
N ALA A 170 -3.74 -1.95 18.70
CA ALA A 170 -4.47 -2.26 17.48
C ALA A 170 -5.19 -3.62 17.53
N ARG A 171 -4.55 -4.63 18.10
CA ARG A 171 -5.16 -5.96 18.31
C ARG A 171 -6.29 -5.91 19.33
N ALA A 172 -6.10 -5.19 20.45
CA ALA A 172 -7.13 -5.01 21.47
C ALA A 172 -8.39 -4.31 20.93
N ALA A 173 -8.20 -3.35 20.01
CA ALA A 173 -9.30 -2.69 19.28
C ALA A 173 -9.99 -3.62 18.24
N GLY A 174 -9.55 -4.87 18.10
CA GLY A 174 -10.15 -5.86 17.19
C GLY A 174 -9.68 -5.77 15.74
N MET A 175 -8.64 -4.99 15.43
CA MET A 175 -8.09 -4.91 14.08
C MET A 175 -7.19 -6.11 13.78
N LYS A 176 -7.25 -6.61 12.55
CA LYS A 176 -6.27 -7.57 12.03
C LYS A 176 -4.96 -6.84 11.73
N VAL A 177 -3.90 -7.23 12.41
CA VAL A 177 -2.56 -6.68 12.16
C VAL A 177 -1.80 -7.60 11.21
N LYS A 178 -1.21 -7.01 10.16
CA LYS A 178 -0.24 -7.69 9.29
C LYS A 178 1.11 -7.01 9.41
N ILE A 179 2.15 -7.79 9.66
CA ILE A 179 3.52 -7.32 9.71
C ILE A 179 4.11 -7.29 8.30
N ASN A 180 4.67 -6.14 7.92
CA ASN A 180 5.44 -5.99 6.70
C ASN A 180 6.90 -5.78 7.10
N ALA A 181 7.80 -6.64 6.61
CA ALA A 181 9.23 -6.51 6.83
C ALA A 181 9.96 -6.43 5.49
N VAL A 182 10.88 -5.47 5.35
CA VAL A 182 11.85 -5.45 4.26
C VAL A 182 12.94 -6.45 4.59
N ALA A 183 13.19 -7.40 3.69
CA ALA A 183 14.23 -8.40 3.88
C ALA A 183 15.59 -7.79 3.53
N LEU A 184 16.46 -7.67 4.53
CA LEU A 184 17.76 -7.00 4.47
C LEU A 184 18.86 -8.02 4.80
N ARG A 185 19.74 -8.25 3.83
CA ARG A 185 20.75 -9.33 3.85
C ARG A 185 21.54 -9.41 5.15
N ASP A 186 22.14 -8.30 5.56
CA ASP A 186 23.08 -8.27 6.69
C ASP A 186 22.45 -7.72 7.98
N VAL A 187 21.12 -7.53 7.99
CA VAL A 187 20.41 -6.91 9.12
C VAL A 187 19.48 -7.90 9.79
N ASN A 188 18.48 -8.40 9.06
CA ASN A 188 17.39 -9.20 9.62
C ASN A 188 17.24 -10.58 8.98
N ALA A 189 18.05 -10.94 7.98
CA ALA A 189 17.91 -12.20 7.25
C ALA A 189 17.86 -13.43 8.16
N ASP A 190 18.65 -13.43 9.24
CA ASP A 190 18.72 -14.53 10.21
C ASP A 190 17.59 -14.49 11.24
N GLU A 191 16.91 -13.35 11.42
CA GLU A 191 15.77 -13.17 12.33
C GLU A 191 14.42 -13.50 11.70
N ILE A 192 14.33 -13.52 10.36
CA ILE A 192 13.07 -13.75 9.64
C ILE A 192 12.30 -14.97 10.17
N PRO A 193 12.91 -16.16 10.44
CA PRO A 193 12.18 -17.29 11.01
C PRO A 193 11.53 -16.99 12.37
N ASP A 194 12.23 -16.30 13.26
CA ASP A 194 11.74 -15.97 14.59
C ASP A 194 10.68 -14.87 14.53
N MET A 195 10.82 -13.91 13.62
CA MET A 195 9.78 -12.90 13.34
C MET A 195 8.50 -13.55 12.82
N ILE A 196 8.60 -14.56 11.95
CA ILE A 196 7.45 -15.33 11.46
C ILE A 196 6.77 -16.04 12.63
N ALA A 197 7.54 -16.77 13.44
CA ALA A 197 7.01 -17.49 14.60
C ALA A 197 6.32 -16.55 15.60
N TRP A 198 6.93 -15.40 15.89
CA TRP A 198 6.37 -14.36 16.75
C TRP A 198 5.06 -13.78 16.19
N ALA A 199 5.06 -13.35 14.93
CA ALA A 199 3.87 -12.76 14.32
C ALA A 199 2.71 -13.77 14.31
N HIS A 200 2.97 -15.00 13.86
CA HIS A 200 1.96 -16.05 13.78
C HIS A 200 1.48 -16.49 15.16
N GLY A 201 2.36 -16.56 16.17
CA GLY A 201 1.99 -16.85 17.56
C GLY A 201 1.03 -15.83 18.17
N LEU A 202 1.01 -14.60 17.65
CA LEU A 202 0.05 -13.55 18.01
C LEU A 202 -1.15 -13.45 17.05
N GLY A 203 -1.30 -14.41 16.13
CA GLY A 203 -2.38 -14.45 15.13
C GLY A 203 -2.25 -13.36 14.06
N MET A 204 -1.06 -12.81 13.85
CA MET A 204 -0.77 -11.82 12.82
C MET A 204 -0.19 -12.51 11.58
N ASP A 205 -0.58 -12.04 10.40
CA ASP A 205 0.08 -12.46 9.16
C ASP A 205 1.41 -11.69 8.99
N MET A 206 2.34 -12.25 8.22
CA MET A 206 3.59 -11.56 7.87
C MET A 206 3.78 -11.47 6.36
N THR A 207 4.43 -10.42 5.87
CA THR A 207 4.82 -10.26 4.47
C THR A 207 6.24 -9.75 4.37
N LEU A 208 7.07 -10.50 3.65
CA LEU A 208 8.43 -10.13 3.30
C LEU A 208 8.45 -9.35 1.99
N ILE A 209 9.29 -8.32 1.93
CA ILE A 209 9.38 -7.39 0.80
C ILE A 209 10.85 -7.25 0.39
N GLU A 210 11.17 -7.38 -0.90
CA GLU A 210 12.52 -7.04 -1.39
C GLU A 210 12.73 -5.52 -1.29
N VAL A 211 13.93 -5.13 -0.87
CA VAL A 211 14.35 -3.72 -0.95
C VAL A 211 14.28 -3.25 -2.41
N MET A 212 13.71 -2.05 -2.63
CA MET A 212 13.53 -1.46 -3.96
C MET A 212 14.48 -0.27 -4.16
N PRO A 213 14.97 -0.03 -5.40
CA PRO A 213 15.87 1.07 -5.69
C PRO A 213 15.16 2.43 -5.88
N LEU A 214 14.52 2.98 -4.84
CA LEU A 214 13.74 4.24 -4.91
C LEU A 214 14.37 5.41 -4.12
N GLY A 215 14.67 6.51 -4.79
CA GLY A 215 15.33 7.67 -4.21
C GLY A 215 16.79 7.41 -3.85
N GLU A 216 17.56 8.45 -3.59
CA GLU A 216 18.95 8.32 -3.15
C GLU A 216 18.99 8.12 -1.64
N ILE A 217 19.67 7.07 -1.17
CA ILE A 217 19.88 6.80 0.25
C ILE A 217 21.39 6.69 0.51
N GLU A 218 21.82 6.90 1.75
CA GLU A 218 23.24 6.90 2.12
C GLU A 218 23.88 5.50 1.99
N ALA A 219 23.10 4.44 2.18
CA ALA A 219 23.59 3.07 2.13
C ALA A 219 23.52 2.47 0.72
N ASP A 220 24.53 1.69 0.32
CA ASP A 220 24.49 0.95 -0.95
C ASP A 220 23.44 -0.17 -0.88
N ARG A 221 22.53 -0.16 -1.85
CA ARG A 221 21.44 -1.14 -1.95
C ARG A 221 21.92 -2.51 -2.35
N THR A 222 23.06 -2.64 -3.02
CA THR A 222 23.58 -3.96 -3.39
C THR A 222 23.92 -4.78 -2.14
N ASP A 223 24.39 -4.10 -1.11
CA ASP A 223 24.82 -4.75 0.13
C ASP A 223 23.59 -5.17 0.96
N GLN A 224 22.50 -4.39 0.89
CA GLN A 224 21.24 -4.70 1.57
C GLN A 224 20.38 -5.77 0.86
N PHE A 225 20.52 -5.91 -0.46
CA PHE A 225 19.58 -6.69 -1.27
C PHE A 225 19.63 -8.19 -0.94
N LEU A 226 18.52 -8.71 -0.41
CA LEU A 226 18.27 -10.14 -0.25
C LEU A 226 17.16 -10.58 -1.22
N PRO A 227 17.48 -11.36 -2.28
CA PRO A 227 16.45 -11.98 -3.12
C PRO A 227 15.50 -12.82 -2.27
N LEU A 228 14.18 -12.62 -2.39
CA LEU A 228 13.25 -13.42 -1.60
C LEU A 228 13.19 -14.88 -2.04
N SER A 229 13.69 -15.23 -3.23
CA SER A 229 13.93 -16.63 -3.62
C SER A 229 14.94 -17.31 -2.69
N VAL A 230 16.01 -16.61 -2.31
CA VAL A 230 17.02 -17.11 -1.37
C VAL A 230 16.44 -17.17 0.05
N ALA A 231 15.72 -16.12 0.49
CA ALA A 231 15.06 -16.13 1.79
C ALA A 231 14.05 -17.29 1.90
N ARG A 232 13.25 -17.52 0.85
CA ARG A 232 12.31 -18.63 0.77
C ARG A 232 13.02 -19.99 0.85
N GLN A 233 14.09 -20.20 0.08
CA GLN A 233 14.84 -21.46 0.14
C GLN A 233 15.40 -21.73 1.54
N ARG A 234 15.89 -20.69 2.23
CA ARG A 234 16.34 -20.81 3.63
C ARG A 234 15.19 -21.20 4.56
N LEU A 235 14.02 -20.57 4.40
CA LEU A 235 12.83 -20.88 5.20
C LEU A 235 12.34 -22.30 4.96
N GLU A 236 12.41 -22.82 3.74
CA GLU A 236 12.03 -24.19 3.39
C GLU A 236 12.93 -25.26 4.05
N THR A 237 14.06 -24.88 4.65
CA THR A 237 14.87 -25.81 5.48
C THR A 237 14.29 -26.02 6.89
N ARG A 238 13.40 -25.13 7.34
CA ARG A 238 12.78 -25.14 8.67
C ARG A 238 11.26 -25.27 8.65
N TYR A 239 10.62 -24.79 7.57
CA TYR A 239 9.17 -24.70 7.44
C TYR A 239 8.67 -25.36 6.17
N THR A 240 7.49 -25.95 6.27
CA THR A 240 6.72 -26.44 5.13
C THR A 240 5.88 -25.29 4.59
N LEU A 241 6.20 -24.84 3.37
CA LEU A 241 5.55 -23.68 2.73
C LEU A 241 4.58 -24.13 1.63
N THR A 242 3.28 -24.18 1.95
CA THR A 242 2.24 -24.57 0.98
C THR A 242 1.68 -23.34 0.27
N PRO A 243 1.73 -23.24 -1.08
CA PRO A 243 1.12 -22.11 -1.80
C PRO A 243 -0.37 -21.95 -1.49
N LEU A 244 -0.79 -20.70 -1.28
CA LEU A 244 -2.21 -20.35 -1.11
C LEU A 244 -2.75 -19.68 -2.38
N PRO A 245 -4.00 -19.99 -2.79
CA PRO A 245 -4.65 -19.33 -3.92
C PRO A 245 -5.09 -17.88 -3.59
N ASP A 246 -4.95 -17.47 -2.32
CA ASP A 246 -5.38 -16.18 -1.80
C ASP A 246 -4.90 -14.98 -2.64
N ARG A 247 -5.84 -14.16 -3.09
CA ARG A 247 -5.58 -12.86 -3.72
C ARG A 247 -6.20 -11.75 -2.90
N THR A 248 -5.36 -11.01 -2.16
CA THR A 248 -5.81 -9.87 -1.33
C THR A 248 -6.00 -8.56 -2.12
N GLY A 249 -5.73 -8.57 -3.42
CA GLY A 249 -5.70 -7.37 -4.28
C GLY A 249 -4.40 -6.56 -4.18
N GLY A 250 -3.46 -6.98 -3.31
CA GLY A 250 -2.08 -6.49 -3.27
C GLY A 250 -1.12 -7.41 -4.03
N PRO A 251 0.17 -7.04 -4.15
CA PRO A 251 1.17 -7.76 -4.96
C PRO A 251 1.71 -9.04 -4.33
N ALA A 252 1.41 -9.27 -3.05
CA ALA A 252 1.98 -10.39 -2.32
C ALA A 252 1.43 -11.71 -2.83
N ARG A 253 2.33 -12.69 -3.00
CA ARG A 253 1.97 -14.10 -3.18
C ARG A 253 2.09 -14.79 -1.83
N TYR A 254 1.07 -15.55 -1.47
CA TYR A 254 0.96 -16.11 -0.12
C TYR A 254 1.26 -17.61 -0.09
N VAL A 255 1.87 -18.03 1.01
CA VAL A 255 2.00 -19.43 1.41
C VAL A 255 1.43 -19.58 2.82
N ARG A 256 1.01 -20.79 3.16
CA ARG A 256 0.79 -21.23 4.53
C ARG A 256 2.10 -21.79 5.07
N VAL A 257 2.43 -21.42 6.30
CA VAL A 257 3.54 -22.02 7.07
C VAL A 257 2.91 -23.09 7.95
N GLU A 258 3.00 -24.36 7.56
CA GLU A 258 2.21 -25.45 8.19
C GLU A 258 2.47 -25.58 9.69
N GLU A 259 3.73 -25.40 10.12
CA GLU A 259 4.16 -25.55 11.51
C GLU A 259 3.52 -24.51 12.46
N THR A 260 3.10 -23.37 11.91
CA THR A 260 2.49 -22.28 12.68
C THR A 260 1.02 -22.07 12.32
N GLY A 261 0.55 -22.69 11.23
CA GLY A 261 -0.75 -22.43 10.60
C GLY A 261 -0.91 -21.03 9.98
N GLY A 262 0.05 -20.13 10.17
CA GLY A 262 -0.02 -18.73 9.75
C GLY A 262 0.27 -18.51 8.27
N LYS A 263 0.03 -17.27 7.81
CA LYS A 263 0.16 -16.88 6.41
C LYS A 263 1.37 -15.97 6.21
N LEU A 264 2.23 -16.38 5.29
CA LEU A 264 3.42 -15.63 4.88
C LEU A 264 3.26 -15.13 3.44
N GLY A 265 3.41 -13.83 3.24
CA GLY A 265 3.41 -13.19 1.92
C GLY A 265 4.82 -12.88 1.43
N PHE A 266 5.03 -12.94 0.11
CA PHE A 266 6.25 -12.48 -0.55
C PHE A 266 5.91 -11.41 -1.58
N ILE A 267 6.56 -10.25 -1.50
CA ILE A 267 6.48 -9.17 -2.49
C ILE A 267 7.85 -9.05 -3.18
N THR A 268 7.89 -9.48 -4.44
CA THR A 268 9.10 -9.64 -5.26
C THR A 268 9.15 -8.64 -6.43
N PRO A 269 9.29 -7.33 -6.20
CA PRO A 269 9.27 -6.32 -7.24
C PRO A 269 10.50 -6.34 -8.15
N LEU A 270 11.55 -7.12 -7.83
CA LEU A 270 12.72 -7.32 -8.70
C LEU A 270 12.76 -8.72 -9.28
N THR A 271 12.72 -9.74 -8.41
CA THR A 271 12.97 -11.12 -8.85
C THR A 271 11.80 -11.74 -9.59
N HIS A 272 10.56 -11.31 -9.30
CA HIS A 272 9.38 -11.82 -9.99
C HIS A 272 8.23 -10.80 -10.03
N ASN A 273 8.23 -9.99 -11.08
CA ASN A 273 7.28 -8.91 -11.32
C ASN A 273 5.81 -9.39 -11.30
N PHE A 274 4.94 -8.56 -10.72
CA PHE A 274 3.48 -8.78 -10.63
C PHE A 274 2.68 -7.77 -11.46
N CYS A 275 3.32 -7.14 -12.45
CA CYS A 275 2.75 -6.04 -13.22
C CYS A 275 1.50 -6.44 -14.03
N GLU A 276 1.43 -7.67 -14.52
CA GLU A 276 0.30 -8.17 -15.33
C GLU A 276 -1.05 -8.11 -14.61
N SER A 277 -1.04 -8.22 -13.28
CA SER A 277 -2.25 -8.13 -12.44
C SER A 277 -2.31 -6.85 -11.61
N CYS A 278 -1.47 -5.85 -11.93
CA CYS A 278 -1.37 -4.63 -11.15
C CYS A 278 -2.61 -3.73 -11.34
N ASN A 279 -3.42 -3.66 -10.29
CA ASN A 279 -4.66 -2.88 -10.18
C ASN A 279 -4.49 -1.55 -9.41
N ARG A 280 -3.24 -1.07 -9.26
CA ARG A 280 -2.89 0.02 -8.35
C ARG A 280 -2.40 1.27 -9.05
N VAL A 281 -2.75 2.41 -8.46
CA VAL A 281 -2.13 3.72 -8.70
C VAL A 281 -1.86 4.43 -7.37
N ARG A 282 -0.99 5.45 -7.40
CA ARG A 282 -0.44 6.09 -6.20
C ARG A 282 -0.61 7.59 -6.27
N LEU A 283 -1.22 8.17 -5.26
CA LEU A 283 -1.33 9.62 -5.10
C LEU A 283 -0.30 10.09 -4.06
N THR A 284 0.49 11.10 -4.41
CA THR A 284 1.38 11.77 -3.46
C THR A 284 0.61 12.73 -2.56
N CYS A 285 1.22 13.15 -1.45
CA CYS A 285 0.66 14.17 -0.57
C CYS A 285 0.54 15.56 -1.21
N THR A 286 1.20 15.79 -2.35
CA THR A 286 1.11 17.01 -3.18
C THR A 286 0.07 16.92 -4.29
N GLY A 287 -0.61 15.77 -4.45
CA GLY A 287 -1.64 15.56 -5.46
C GLY A 287 -1.14 15.14 -6.83
N GLN A 288 0.07 14.58 -6.92
CA GLN A 288 0.56 13.94 -8.15
C GLN A 288 0.09 12.49 -8.19
N LEU A 289 -0.54 12.08 -9.29
CA LEU A 289 -0.93 10.70 -9.54
C LEU A 289 0.16 9.98 -10.34
N TYR A 290 0.72 8.94 -9.74
CA TYR A 290 1.64 8.00 -10.39
C TYR A 290 0.93 6.70 -10.73
N MET A 291 0.98 6.33 -12.00
CA MET A 291 0.37 5.09 -12.50
C MET A 291 1.23 3.86 -12.19
N CYS A 292 2.51 4.07 -11.87
CA CYS A 292 3.48 3.03 -11.55
C CYS A 292 4.47 3.54 -10.49
N LEU A 293 4.95 2.65 -9.62
CA LEU A 293 5.97 2.99 -8.62
C LEU A 293 7.35 3.20 -9.26
N GLY A 294 7.65 2.44 -10.31
CA GLY A 294 8.98 2.42 -10.95
C GLY A 294 9.11 3.27 -12.21
N GLN A 295 8.23 4.26 -12.41
CA GLN A 295 8.26 5.15 -13.58
C GLN A 295 7.94 6.59 -13.16
N GLU A 296 8.51 7.57 -13.86
CA GLU A 296 8.42 8.99 -13.52
C GLU A 296 7.17 9.70 -14.03
N ASP A 297 6.46 9.12 -15.00
CA ASP A 297 5.28 9.75 -15.56
C ASP A 297 4.16 9.91 -14.52
N SER A 298 3.55 11.10 -14.48
CA SER A 298 2.52 11.47 -13.51
C SER A 298 1.52 12.49 -14.03
N ALA A 299 0.39 12.60 -13.35
CA ALA A 299 -0.63 13.60 -13.58
C ALA A 299 -0.75 14.55 -12.38
N ASP A 300 -0.73 15.87 -12.62
CA ASP A 300 -0.98 16.86 -11.59
C ASP A 300 -2.50 17.00 -11.33
N LEU A 301 -3.02 16.19 -10.43
CA LEU A 301 -4.42 16.27 -10.04
C LEU A 301 -4.69 17.45 -9.08
N ARG A 302 -3.67 18.00 -8.42
CA ARG A 302 -3.82 19.17 -7.54
C ARG A 302 -4.21 20.40 -8.34
N ALA A 303 -3.56 20.63 -9.48
CA ALA A 303 -3.90 21.74 -10.37
C ALA A 303 -5.36 21.66 -10.82
N VAL A 304 -5.81 20.48 -11.27
CA VAL A 304 -7.19 20.25 -11.71
C VAL A 304 -8.19 20.42 -10.56
N LEU A 305 -7.89 19.83 -9.39
CA LEU A 305 -8.72 19.89 -8.19
C LEU A 305 -8.95 21.34 -7.72
N ARG A 306 -7.93 22.18 -7.80
CA ARG A 306 -8.00 23.59 -7.36
C ARG A 306 -8.59 24.51 -8.42
N ALA A 307 -8.48 24.18 -9.70
CA ALA A 307 -9.03 24.98 -10.79
C ALA A 307 -10.56 24.84 -10.94
N SER A 308 -11.14 23.71 -10.51
CA SER A 308 -12.58 23.46 -10.67
C SER A 308 -13.19 22.71 -9.47
N GLN A 309 -14.39 23.12 -9.06
CA GLN A 309 -15.22 22.39 -8.10
C GLN A 309 -16.07 21.28 -8.75
N ASP A 310 -16.06 21.18 -10.09
CA ASP A 310 -16.77 20.13 -10.81
C ASP A 310 -15.95 18.82 -10.81
N ASP A 311 -16.52 17.78 -10.20
CA ASP A 311 -15.92 16.46 -10.11
C ASP A 311 -15.83 15.74 -11.46
N ALA A 312 -16.63 16.12 -12.46
CA ALA A 312 -16.54 15.55 -13.79
C ALA A 312 -15.20 15.90 -14.47
N VAL A 313 -14.69 17.12 -14.25
CA VAL A 313 -13.39 17.57 -14.76
C VAL A 313 -12.25 16.78 -14.11
N LEU A 314 -12.30 16.60 -12.79
CA LEU A 314 -11.30 15.79 -12.08
C LEU A 314 -11.36 14.33 -12.50
N ALA A 315 -12.56 13.78 -12.70
CA ALA A 315 -12.74 12.41 -13.15
C ALA A 315 -12.19 12.20 -14.57
N ALA A 316 -12.36 13.15 -15.47
CA ALA A 316 -11.77 13.10 -16.81
C ALA A 316 -10.23 13.10 -16.77
N ALA A 317 -9.64 13.95 -15.91
CA ALA A 317 -8.18 13.96 -15.70
C ALA A 317 -7.65 12.64 -15.12
N VAL A 318 -8.40 12.02 -14.19
CA VAL A 318 -8.05 10.68 -13.68
C VAL A 318 -8.09 9.65 -14.80
N VAL A 319 -9.15 9.62 -15.61
CA VAL A 319 -9.28 8.67 -16.74
C VAL A 319 -8.14 8.84 -17.74
N GLU A 320 -7.80 10.08 -18.11
CA GLU A 320 -6.65 10.39 -18.97
C GLU A 320 -5.36 9.79 -18.39
N ALA A 321 -5.08 10.08 -17.12
CA ALA A 321 -3.85 9.62 -16.47
C ALA A 321 -3.74 8.08 -16.47
N ILE A 322 -4.86 7.37 -16.27
CA ILE A 322 -4.87 5.89 -16.32
C ILE A 322 -4.47 5.35 -17.70
N THR A 323 -4.74 6.08 -18.79
CA THR A 323 -4.31 5.67 -20.15
C THR A 323 -2.79 5.65 -20.31
N ARG A 324 -2.05 6.35 -19.44
CA ARG A 324 -0.58 6.39 -19.44
C ARG A 324 0.05 5.29 -18.58
N LYS A 325 -0.75 4.43 -17.95
CA LYS A 325 -0.24 3.36 -17.09
C LYS A 325 0.60 2.36 -17.93
N PRO A 326 1.88 2.15 -17.60
CA PRO A 326 2.78 1.30 -18.38
C PRO A 326 2.47 -0.18 -18.18
N LYS A 327 2.89 -1.04 -19.12
CA LYS A 327 2.74 -2.51 -19.01
C LYS A 327 3.37 -3.03 -17.72
N GLY A 328 4.57 -2.53 -17.39
CA GLY A 328 5.29 -2.88 -16.18
C GLY A 328 6.51 -1.97 -15.95
N HIS A 329 7.34 -2.36 -15.01
CA HIS A 329 8.65 -1.77 -14.75
C HIS A 329 9.68 -2.90 -14.58
N ASP A 330 10.94 -2.58 -14.84
CA ASP A 330 12.05 -3.50 -14.62
C ASP A 330 13.02 -2.82 -13.65
N PHE A 331 12.87 -3.13 -12.35
CA PHE A 331 13.80 -2.64 -11.34
C PHE A 331 15.09 -3.43 -11.41
N VAL A 332 16.22 -2.71 -11.34
CA VAL A 332 17.55 -3.32 -11.32
C VAL A 332 18.35 -2.70 -10.18
N ILE A 333 18.99 -3.55 -9.37
CA ILE A 333 19.95 -3.16 -8.34
C ILE A 333 21.32 -3.71 -8.77
N GLU A 334 22.24 -2.81 -9.10
CA GLU A 334 23.61 -3.11 -9.56
C GLU A 334 24.57 -2.10 -8.92
N ARG A 335 25.83 -2.51 -8.71
CA ARG A 335 26.85 -1.61 -8.15
C ARG A 335 27.01 -0.38 -9.03
N GLN A 336 27.09 0.80 -8.42
CA GLN A 336 27.26 2.09 -9.11
C GLN A 336 26.08 2.51 -10.00
N ARG A 337 24.93 1.82 -9.95
CA ARG A 337 23.72 2.23 -10.65
C ARG A 337 22.87 3.14 -9.75
N PRO A 338 22.43 4.32 -10.24
CA PRO A 338 21.59 5.21 -9.46
C PRO A 338 20.23 4.57 -9.16
N ALA A 339 19.47 5.18 -8.25
CA ALA A 339 18.09 4.77 -7.98
C ALA A 339 17.29 4.70 -9.29
N ALA A 340 16.41 3.70 -9.41
CA ALA A 340 15.56 3.53 -10.59
C ALA A 340 14.64 4.73 -10.82
N VAL A 341 14.28 5.41 -9.72
CA VAL A 341 13.54 6.68 -9.71
C VAL A 341 14.08 7.57 -8.60
N PRO A 342 14.11 8.91 -8.76
CA PRO A 342 14.57 9.84 -7.73
C PRO A 342 13.61 9.96 -6.54
N ARG A 343 12.36 9.50 -6.68
CA ARG A 343 11.38 9.58 -5.59
C ARG A 343 11.66 8.58 -4.48
N HIS A 344 11.68 9.07 -3.24
CA HIS A 344 11.71 8.22 -2.05
C HIS A 344 10.40 7.46 -1.82
N MET A 345 10.49 6.33 -1.12
CA MET A 345 9.33 5.52 -0.73
C MET A 345 8.35 6.30 0.16
N SER A 346 8.86 7.15 1.05
CA SER A 346 8.03 8.01 1.92
C SER A 346 7.15 9.00 1.15
N VAL A 347 7.49 9.35 -0.09
CA VAL A 347 6.70 10.29 -0.91
C VAL A 347 5.57 9.58 -1.63
N THR A 348 5.83 8.37 -2.15
CA THR A 348 4.90 7.59 -2.99
C THR A 348 4.14 6.51 -2.22
N GLY A 349 4.42 6.38 -0.92
CA GLY A 349 3.77 5.50 0.05
C GLY A 349 4.29 4.06 0.01
N GLY A 350 4.86 3.55 1.10
CA GLY A 350 5.31 2.14 1.22
C GLY A 350 4.24 1.10 0.94
#